data_AF-A0A1B8TGZ7-F1
#
_entry.id   AF-A0A1B8TGZ7-F1
#
_cell.length_a   1.000
_cell.length_b   1.000
_cell.length_c   1.000
_cell.angle_alpha   90.00
_cell.angle_beta   90.00
_cell.angle_gamma   90.00
#
_symmetry.space_group_name_H-M   'P 1'
#
loop_
_entity.id
_entity.type
_entity.pdbx_description
1 polymer ?
#
loop_
_entity_poly.entity_id
_entity_poly.type
_entity_poly.pdbx_seq_one_letter_code
_entity_poly.pdbx_strand_id
1 'polypeptide(L)'
;MKLLKGFVDAAARRLGYVPETEVRDKLDYSFSVAKRLDEHREVVEQILARTTLFHDCPWHAMHMAAQDDYLMRLFHMVHGCWPEEVEHGYTPADATKLKGARLPPSKLPRRILPEVRKRPAILGVCCLPEHHSAGKASSPDWAEISYMARDTKGV
;
A
#
# COMPACT_ATOMS: atom_id res chain seq x y z
N MET A 1 -12.63 34.58 9.39
CA MET A 1 -11.80 33.36 9.52
C MET A 1 -11.14 32.88 8.21
N LYS A 2 -11.71 33.12 7.00
CA LYS A 2 -11.08 32.70 5.72
C LYS A 2 -9.73 33.39 5.41
N LEU A 3 -9.59 34.68 5.73
CA LEU A 3 -8.36 35.47 5.53
C LEU A 3 -7.16 34.97 6.37
N LEU A 4 -7.40 34.57 7.63
CA LEU A 4 -6.35 34.00 8.49
C LEU A 4 -5.86 32.65 7.96
N LYS A 5 -6.76 31.80 7.44
CA LYS A 5 -6.39 30.48 6.91
C LYS A 5 -5.43 30.59 5.71
N GLY A 6 -5.71 31.49 4.77
CA GLY A 6 -4.84 31.72 3.61
C GLY A 6 -3.45 32.25 3.98
N PHE A 7 -3.36 33.06 5.04
CA PHE A 7 -2.08 33.59 5.52
C PHE A 7 -1.21 32.52 6.19
N VAL A 8 -1.83 31.64 6.98
CA VAL A 8 -1.17 30.50 7.62
C VAL A 8 -0.66 29.50 6.57
N ASP A 9 -1.49 29.16 5.57
CA ASP A 9 -1.10 28.25 4.49
C ASP A 9 0.07 28.81 3.67
N ALA A 10 0.09 30.12 3.40
CA ALA A 10 1.18 30.78 2.68
C ALA A 10 2.49 30.81 3.49
N ALA A 11 2.42 31.05 4.80
CA ALA A 11 3.58 31.01 5.69
C ALA A 11 4.13 29.58 5.82
N ALA A 12 3.25 28.58 5.98
CA ALA A 12 3.61 27.17 6.04
C ALA A 12 4.34 26.71 4.76
N ARG A 13 3.80 27.05 3.57
CA ARG A 13 4.45 26.75 2.28
C ARG A 13 5.83 27.41 2.15
N ARG A 14 5.97 28.67 2.60
CA ARG A 14 7.27 29.37 2.60
C ARG A 14 8.32 28.71 3.52
N LEU A 15 7.86 28.05 4.58
CA LEU A 15 8.71 27.27 5.48
C LEU A 15 8.91 25.82 5.00
N GLY A 16 8.42 25.45 3.81
CA GLY A 16 8.59 24.13 3.22
C GLY A 16 7.54 23.10 3.62
N TYR A 17 6.49 23.48 4.35
CA TYR A 17 5.39 22.57 4.69
C TYR A 17 4.40 22.46 3.53
N VAL A 18 3.98 21.23 3.24
CA VAL A 18 2.94 20.92 2.25
C VAL A 18 1.71 20.40 2.98
N PRO A 19 0.50 20.88 2.66
CA PRO A 19 -0.72 20.32 3.23
C PRO A 19 -0.81 18.82 2.95
N GLU A 20 -1.16 18.03 3.96
CA GLU A 20 -1.31 16.58 3.83
C GLU A 20 -2.29 16.20 2.70
N THR A 21 -3.36 16.97 2.51
CA THR A 21 -4.30 16.78 1.41
C THR A 21 -3.64 16.90 0.04
N GLU A 22 -2.73 17.86 -0.15
CA GLU A 22 -2.01 18.04 -1.41
C GLU A 22 -1.01 16.90 -1.64
N VAL A 23 -0.39 16.38 -0.57
CA VAL A 23 0.46 15.18 -0.65
C VAL A 23 -0.37 13.97 -1.06
N ARG A 24 -1.51 13.73 -0.41
CA ARG A 24 -2.41 12.61 -0.74
C ARG A 24 -2.91 12.68 -2.18
N ASP A 25 -3.35 13.86 -2.64
CA ASP A 25 -3.81 14.06 -4.02
C ASP A 25 -2.71 13.76 -5.05
N LYS A 26 -1.45 14.09 -4.73
CA LYS A 26 -0.30 13.76 -5.59
C LYS A 26 0.09 12.28 -5.55
N LEU A 27 -0.14 11.61 -4.42
CA LEU A 27 0.14 10.19 -4.25
C LEU A 27 -0.91 9.30 -4.92
N ASP A 28 -2.16 9.77 -5.05
CA ASP A 28 -3.20 9.19 -5.92
C ASP A 28 -2.91 9.48 -7.41
N TYR A 29 -1.68 9.18 -7.86
CA TYR A 29 -1.26 9.35 -9.25
C TYR A 29 -1.97 8.32 -10.15
N SER A 30 -2.65 8.80 -11.21
CA SER A 30 -3.39 7.97 -12.19
C SER A 30 -4.53 7.18 -11.54
N PHE A 31 -5.62 7.90 -11.25
CA PHE A 31 -6.86 7.48 -10.58
C PHE A 31 -6.75 7.30 -9.06
N SER A 32 -6.06 6.26 -8.58
CA SER A 32 -5.89 6.00 -7.15
C SER A 32 -4.79 4.97 -6.89
N VAL A 33 -4.05 5.17 -5.81
CA VAL A 33 -3.05 4.19 -5.34
C VAL A 33 -3.66 2.82 -5.07
N ALA A 34 -4.88 2.78 -4.54
CA ALA A 34 -5.57 1.52 -4.25
C ALA A 34 -5.87 0.71 -5.50
N LYS A 35 -6.36 1.39 -6.56
CA LYS A 35 -6.60 0.75 -7.85
C LYS A 35 -5.31 0.22 -8.46
N ARG A 36 -4.21 0.98 -8.36
CA ARG A 36 -2.90 0.52 -8.84
C ARG A 36 -2.37 -0.69 -8.08
N LEU A 37 -2.54 -0.72 -6.76
CA LEU A 37 -2.18 -1.87 -5.94
C LEU A 37 -3.00 -3.09 -6.33
N ASP A 38 -4.29 -2.90 -6.55
CA ASP A 38 -5.22 -3.95 -6.99
C ASP A 38 -4.87 -4.50 -8.39
N GLU A 39 -4.62 -3.63 -9.36
CA GLU A 39 -4.20 -4.00 -10.72
C GLU A 39 -2.82 -4.69 -10.72
N HIS A 40 -1.88 -4.24 -9.89
CA HIS A 40 -0.58 -4.90 -9.72
C HIS A 40 -0.75 -6.34 -9.23
N ARG A 41 -1.58 -6.55 -8.22
CA ARG A 41 -1.87 -7.90 -7.69
C ARG A 41 -2.56 -8.77 -8.72
N GLU A 42 -3.50 -8.23 -9.49
CA GLU A 42 -4.13 -8.93 -10.61
C GLU A 42 -3.11 -9.35 -11.68
N VAL A 43 -2.17 -8.49 -12.06
CA VAL A 43 -1.10 -8.84 -13.01
C VAL A 43 -0.25 -10.00 -12.48
N VAL A 44 0.13 -9.97 -11.20
CA VAL A 44 0.89 -11.06 -10.57
C VAL A 44 0.09 -12.37 -10.59
N GLU A 45 -1.20 -12.32 -10.25
CA GLU A 45 -2.09 -13.49 -10.29
C GLU A 45 -2.22 -14.04 -11.72
N GLN A 46 -2.38 -13.19 -12.74
CA GLN A 46 -2.46 -13.62 -14.13
C GLN A 46 -1.16 -14.25 -14.62
N ILE A 47 0.01 -13.69 -14.26
CA ILE A 47 1.31 -14.29 -14.60
C ILE A 47 1.42 -15.67 -13.97
N LEU A 48 1.06 -15.81 -12.68
CA LEU A 48 1.12 -17.08 -11.96
C LEU A 48 0.14 -18.12 -12.55
N ALA A 49 -1.05 -17.68 -12.96
CA ALA A 49 -2.08 -18.57 -13.51
C ALA A 49 -1.82 -19.00 -14.96
N ARG A 50 -1.04 -18.22 -15.72
CA ARG A 50 -0.85 -18.43 -17.17
C ARG A 50 0.56 -18.87 -17.55
N THR A 51 1.53 -18.77 -16.65
CA THR A 51 2.94 -19.01 -16.95
C THR A 51 3.69 -19.64 -15.78
N THR A 52 4.89 -20.15 -16.03
CA THR A 52 5.84 -20.63 -15.01
C THR A 52 6.90 -19.58 -14.65
N LEU A 53 6.75 -18.32 -15.09
CA LEU A 53 7.78 -17.28 -15.05
C LEU A 53 8.43 -17.11 -13.66
N PHE A 54 7.62 -17.11 -12.59
CA PHE A 54 8.10 -16.93 -11.22
C PHE A 54 8.83 -18.17 -10.68
N HIS A 55 8.57 -19.35 -11.22
CA HIS A 55 9.30 -20.57 -10.89
C HIS A 55 10.61 -20.65 -11.66
N ASP A 56 10.57 -20.33 -12.96
CA ASP A 56 11.74 -20.40 -13.84
C ASP A 56 12.78 -19.33 -13.48
N CYS A 57 12.32 -18.17 -13.00
CA CYS A 57 13.16 -17.04 -12.65
C CYS A 57 12.62 -16.35 -11.37
N PRO A 58 12.99 -16.86 -10.18
CA PRO A 58 12.49 -16.37 -8.88
C PRO A 58 12.70 -14.88 -8.63
N TRP A 59 13.74 -14.29 -9.21
CA TRP A 59 14.06 -12.87 -9.07
C TRP A 59 12.95 -11.95 -9.62
N HIS A 60 12.13 -12.40 -10.59
CA HIS A 60 10.96 -11.63 -11.03
C HIS A 60 9.93 -11.48 -9.92
N ALA A 61 9.67 -12.55 -9.15
CA ALA A 61 8.74 -12.50 -8.02
C ALA A 61 9.25 -11.52 -6.95
N MET A 62 10.57 -11.43 -6.77
CA MET A 62 11.18 -10.45 -5.85
C MET A 62 10.91 -9.01 -6.27
N HIS A 63 11.08 -8.67 -7.55
CA HIS A 63 10.79 -7.32 -8.03
C HIS A 63 9.30 -6.99 -7.90
N MET A 64 8.42 -7.94 -8.20
CA MET A 64 6.98 -7.78 -8.01
C MET A 64 6.61 -7.58 -6.54
N ALA A 65 7.29 -8.28 -5.62
CA ALA A 65 7.09 -8.13 -4.18
C ALA A 65 7.56 -6.76 -3.68
N ALA A 66 8.73 -6.30 -4.14
CA ALA A 66 9.24 -4.97 -3.80
C ALA A 66 8.33 -3.85 -4.34
N GLN A 67 7.75 -4.03 -5.53
CA GLN A 67 6.77 -3.10 -6.08
C GLN A 67 5.45 -3.11 -5.29
N ASP A 68 4.95 -4.28 -4.88
CA ASP A 68 3.77 -4.39 -4.01
C ASP A 68 4.01 -3.69 -2.67
N ASP A 69 5.18 -3.90 -2.04
CA ASP A 69 5.57 -3.22 -0.78
C ASP A 69 5.60 -1.70 -0.95
N TYR A 70 6.11 -1.19 -2.06
CA TYR A 70 6.09 0.24 -2.34
C TYR A 70 4.64 0.77 -2.45
N LEU A 71 3.78 0.07 -3.18
CA LEU A 71 2.37 0.44 -3.33
C LEU A 71 1.59 0.33 -2.01
N MET A 72 1.90 -0.65 -1.17
CA MET A 72 1.39 -0.79 0.20
C MET A 72 1.75 0.43 1.06
N ARG A 73 3.00 0.88 1.00
CA ARG A 73 3.44 2.10 1.70
C ARG A 73 2.68 3.33 1.22
N LEU A 74 2.53 3.49 -0.10
CA LEU A 74 1.74 4.60 -0.67
C LEU A 74 0.28 4.54 -0.21
N PHE A 75 -0.34 3.35 -0.23
CA PHE A 75 -1.71 3.14 0.24
C PHE A 75 -1.85 3.58 1.70
N HIS A 76 -0.95 3.13 2.57
CA HIS A 76 -0.95 3.51 3.98
C HIS A 76 -0.82 5.02 4.18
N MET A 77 0.03 5.71 3.40
CA MET A 77 0.14 7.18 3.46
C MET A 77 -1.14 7.91 3.00
N VAL A 78 -1.85 7.38 2.00
CA VAL A 78 -3.07 8.02 1.45
C VAL A 78 -4.31 7.75 2.30
N HIS A 79 -4.42 6.54 2.85
CA HIS A 79 -5.61 6.05 3.53
C HIS A 79 -5.48 5.98 5.05
N GLY A 80 -4.26 5.93 5.59
CA GLY A 80 -3.98 5.88 7.02
C GLY A 80 -4.24 4.50 7.66
N CYS A 81 -4.34 3.45 6.85
CA CYS A 81 -4.52 2.05 7.25
C CYS A 81 -3.91 1.12 6.21
N TRP A 82 -3.77 -0.16 6.55
CA TRP A 82 -3.35 -1.19 5.60
C TRP A 82 -4.56 -1.79 4.86
N PRO A 83 -4.42 -2.26 3.61
CA PRO A 83 -5.53 -2.87 2.87
C PRO A 83 -6.18 -4.04 3.60
N GLU A 84 -5.40 -4.82 4.34
CA GLU A 84 -5.85 -6.00 5.11
C GLU A 84 -6.68 -5.61 6.34
N GLU A 85 -6.52 -4.37 6.83
CA GLU A 85 -7.29 -3.83 7.95
C GLU A 85 -8.65 -3.27 7.52
N VAL A 86 -8.87 -3.13 6.20
CA VAL A 86 -10.12 -2.62 5.65
C VAL A 86 -11.18 -3.72 5.69
N GLU A 87 -12.04 -3.70 6.71
CA GLU A 87 -13.18 -4.60 6.80
C GLU A 87 -14.43 -3.89 6.25
N HIS A 88 -15.08 -4.47 5.23
CA HIS A 88 -16.28 -3.90 4.60
C HIS A 88 -16.12 -2.43 4.12
N GLY A 89 -14.90 -2.02 3.74
CA GLY A 89 -14.63 -0.65 3.28
C GLY A 89 -14.39 0.39 4.37
N TYR A 90 -14.18 -0.02 5.64
CA TYR A 90 -13.93 0.89 6.78
C TYR A 90 -12.60 0.61 7.48
N THR A 91 -11.99 1.66 8.04
CA THR A 91 -10.80 1.49 8.91
C THR A 91 -11.18 0.96 10.30
N PRO A 92 -10.26 0.32 11.04
CA PRO A 92 -10.46 0.00 12.46
C PRO A 92 -10.77 1.24 13.33
N ALA A 93 -10.24 2.40 12.96
CA ALA A 93 -10.52 3.66 13.65
C ALA A 93 -11.97 4.14 13.44
N ASP A 94 -12.53 3.93 12.24
CA ASP A 94 -13.94 4.19 11.95
C ASP A 94 -14.85 3.17 12.65
N ALA A 95 -14.47 1.90 12.67
CA ALA A 95 -15.17 0.82 13.38
C ALA A 95 -15.18 1.02 14.91
N THR A 96 -14.13 1.61 15.48
CA THR A 96 -14.06 1.90 16.93
C THR A 96 -14.96 3.08 17.31
N LYS A 97 -15.07 4.11 16.45
CA LYS A 97 -16.06 5.19 16.60
C LYS A 97 -17.50 4.67 16.49
N LEU A 98 -17.73 3.67 15.65
CA LEU A 98 -19.02 2.97 15.50
C LEU A 98 -19.46 2.20 16.75
N LYS A 99 -18.52 1.58 17.48
CA LYS A 99 -18.84 0.84 18.72
C LYS A 99 -19.15 1.76 19.91
N GLY A 100 -18.55 2.95 19.97
CA GLY A 100 -18.74 3.91 21.06
C GLY A 100 -19.86 4.94 20.85
N ALA A 101 -20.20 5.25 19.60
CA ALA A 101 -21.28 6.17 19.27
C ALA A 101 -22.30 5.45 18.39
N ARG A 102 -23.57 5.39 18.82
CA ARG A 102 -24.73 5.11 17.96
C ARG A 102 -24.88 6.23 16.92
N LEU A 103 -23.90 6.39 16.03
CA LEU A 103 -24.02 7.25 14.87
C LEU A 103 -24.83 6.49 13.83
N PRO A 104 -25.96 7.03 13.36
CA PRO A 104 -26.73 6.40 12.30
C PRO A 104 -25.83 6.25 11.06
N PRO A 105 -26.03 5.22 10.22
CA PRO A 105 -25.23 4.97 9.02
C PRO A 105 -25.06 6.21 8.11
N SER A 106 -26.05 7.11 8.13
CA SER A 106 -26.05 8.37 7.38
C SER A 106 -25.01 9.41 7.83
N LYS A 107 -24.43 9.27 9.02
CA LYS A 107 -23.45 10.19 9.62
C LYS A 107 -22.03 9.60 9.69
N LEU A 108 -21.81 8.40 9.16
CA LEU A 108 -20.46 7.87 9.00
C LEU A 108 -19.70 8.68 7.95
N PRO A 109 -18.39 8.92 8.14
CA PRO A 109 -17.58 9.48 7.06
C PRO A 109 -17.70 8.54 5.85
N ARG A 110 -18.29 9.05 4.76
CA ARG A 110 -18.55 8.32 3.51
C ARG A 110 -17.28 7.98 2.72
N ARG A 111 -16.14 7.77 3.38
CA ARG A 111 -14.94 7.33 2.67
C ARG A 111 -15.00 5.80 2.64
N ILE A 112 -15.78 5.26 1.69
CA ILE A 112 -15.69 3.85 1.33
C ILE A 112 -14.25 3.66 0.87
N LEU A 113 -13.47 2.94 1.65
CA LEU A 113 -12.12 2.61 1.24
C LEU A 113 -12.21 1.65 0.05
N PRO A 114 -11.44 1.90 -1.01
CA PRO A 114 -11.39 1.02 -2.16
C PRO A 114 -10.95 -0.37 -1.72
N GLU A 115 -11.71 -1.38 -2.12
CA GLU A 115 -11.36 -2.78 -1.93
C GLU A 115 -10.14 -3.11 -2.80
N VAL A 116 -9.18 -3.82 -2.22
CA VAL A 116 -7.94 -4.24 -2.89
C VAL A 116 -7.80 -5.73 -2.69
N ARG A 117 -7.51 -6.48 -3.77
CA ARG A 117 -7.21 -7.92 -3.69
C ARG A 117 -6.15 -8.21 -2.64
N LYS A 118 -6.24 -9.40 -2.01
CA LYS A 118 -5.22 -9.86 -1.06
C LYS A 118 -3.87 -10.01 -1.76
N ARG A 119 -2.79 -9.83 -0.99
CA ARG A 119 -1.43 -10.04 -1.50
C ARG A 119 -1.26 -11.49 -1.99
N PRO A 120 -0.82 -11.73 -3.24
CA PRO A 120 -0.54 -13.07 -3.73
C PRO A 120 0.58 -13.75 -2.92
N ALA A 121 0.39 -15.02 -2.56
CA ALA A 121 1.32 -15.75 -1.69
C ALA A 121 2.75 -15.86 -2.28
N ILE A 122 2.88 -15.85 -3.61
CA ILE A 122 4.17 -15.87 -4.32
C ILE A 122 5.05 -14.65 -4.01
N LEU A 123 4.45 -13.54 -3.56
CA LEU A 123 5.17 -12.32 -3.17
C LEU A 123 5.67 -12.35 -1.72
N GLY A 124 5.42 -13.44 -0.99
CA GLY A 124 5.75 -13.57 0.42
C GLY A 124 5.07 -12.53 1.31
N VAL A 125 5.61 -12.35 2.52
CA VAL A 125 5.14 -11.31 3.44
C VAL A 125 5.59 -9.92 3.00
N CYS A 126 4.83 -8.89 3.37
CA CYS A 126 5.25 -7.50 3.15
C CYS A 126 6.43 -7.16 4.08
N CYS A 127 7.51 -6.61 3.51
CA CYS A 127 8.77 -6.35 4.22
C CYS A 127 8.91 -4.90 4.72
N LEU A 128 7.83 -4.11 4.69
CA LEU A 128 7.86 -2.75 5.23
C LEU A 128 8.03 -2.78 6.76
N PRO A 129 8.99 -2.02 7.32
CA PRO A 129 9.23 -2.01 8.78
C PRO A 129 8.05 -1.42 9.57
N GLU A 130 7.28 -0.51 8.97
CA GLU A 130 6.07 0.06 9.58
C GLU A 130 4.84 -0.85 9.50
N HIS A 131 4.88 -1.93 8.71
CA HIS A 131 3.77 -2.86 8.58
C HIS A 131 3.83 -3.89 9.71
N HIS A 132 2.94 -3.76 10.70
CA HIS A 132 2.96 -4.54 11.94
C HIS A 132 2.79 -6.07 11.76
N SER A 133 2.41 -6.54 10.57
CA SER A 133 2.40 -7.96 10.22
C SER A 133 3.80 -8.53 9.92
N ALA A 134 4.84 -7.69 9.83
CA ALA A 134 6.23 -8.10 9.67
C ALA A 134 6.83 -8.73 10.96
N GLY A 135 6.09 -8.72 12.08
CA GLY A 135 6.46 -9.42 13.30
C GLY A 135 6.29 -10.93 13.18
N LYS A 136 7.39 -11.64 12.91
CA LYS A 136 7.57 -13.12 12.90
C LYS A 136 7.52 -13.85 11.55
N ALA A 137 7.92 -13.21 10.45
CA ALA A 137 8.36 -13.95 9.29
C ALA A 137 9.87 -13.83 9.20
N SER A 138 10.58 -14.96 9.26
CA SER A 138 11.96 -15.03 8.77
C SER A 138 11.97 -14.39 7.40
N SER A 139 12.72 -13.28 7.25
CA SER A 139 13.07 -12.75 5.94
C SER A 139 13.46 -13.94 5.05
N PRO A 140 12.98 -14.04 3.80
CA PRO A 140 13.69 -14.85 2.83
C PRO A 140 15.17 -14.47 2.92
N ASP A 141 16.07 -15.45 2.95
CA ASP A 141 17.50 -15.15 2.91
C ASP A 141 17.82 -14.57 1.53
N TRP A 142 17.66 -13.26 1.41
CA TRP A 142 17.91 -12.53 0.18
C TRP A 142 19.39 -12.59 -0.20
N ALA A 143 20.29 -12.98 0.71
CA ALA A 143 21.68 -13.24 0.37
C ALA A 143 21.81 -14.50 -0.50
N GLU A 144 21.01 -15.53 -0.25
CA GLU A 144 21.01 -16.79 -1.02
C GLU A 144 20.43 -16.57 -2.43
N ILE A 145 19.38 -15.75 -2.57
CA ILE A 145 18.76 -15.46 -3.88
C ILE A 145 19.55 -14.40 -4.67
N SER A 146 20.17 -13.41 -4.00
CA SER A 146 21.09 -12.46 -4.65
C SER A 146 22.35 -13.16 -5.19
N TYR A 147 22.76 -14.26 -4.55
CA TYR A 147 23.88 -15.09 -5.01
C TYR A 147 23.52 -15.83 -6.32
N MET A 148 22.31 -16.39 -6.42
CA MET A 148 21.85 -17.07 -7.65
C MET A 148 21.70 -16.13 -8.86
N ALA A 149 21.39 -14.84 -8.65
CA ALA A 149 21.27 -13.86 -9.73
C ALA A 149 22.62 -13.41 -10.34
N ARG A 150 23.75 -13.70 -9.67
CA ARG A 150 25.09 -13.39 -10.21
C ARG A 150 25.63 -14.50 -11.11
N ASP A 151 25.18 -15.74 -10.90
CA ASP A 151 25.67 -16.91 -11.64
C ASP A 151 25.12 -17.03 -13.06
N THR A 152 24.07 -16.29 -13.42
CA THR A 152 23.54 -16.26 -14.79
C THR A 152 24.33 -15.35 -15.75
N LYS A 153 25.45 -14.73 -15.30
CA LYS A 153 26.36 -13.96 -16.17
C LYS A 153 27.45 -14.80 -16.82
N GLY A 154 27.25 -16.12 -16.92
CA GLY A 154 28.13 -17.06 -17.61
C GLY A 154 27.45 -17.74 -18.80
N VAL A 155 27.02 -16.97 -19.81
CA VAL A 155 26.80 -17.45 -21.19
C VAL A 155 27.33 -16.39 -22.15
#